data_AF-A0A7W9UHA8-F1
#
_entry.id   AF-A0A7W9UHA8-F1
#
_cell.length_a   1.000
_cell.length_b   1.000
_cell.length_c   1.000
_cell.angle_alpha   90.00
_cell.angle_beta   90.00
_cell.angle_gamma   90.00
#
_symmetry.space_group_name_H-M   'P 1'
#
loop_
_entity.id
_entity.type
_entity.pdbx_description
1 polymer ?
#
loop_
_entity_poly.entity_id
_entity_poly.type
_entity_poly.pdbx_seq_one_letter_code
_entity_poly.pdbx_strand_id
1 'polypeptide(L)'
;MTTDPHSDEDTRAAVAEYDGLEEISLKDGPGGLRVKRFAGRYLAEAREVAKTGFEVTRVYRSRKGKFVIQRQQSDWSDLSTMATLAADWKNEWKNWRGLLGGAGDRNWGDFTVEIVDSLDDLRPAVAPKLYRRVVAAVEQPRAEDLDI
;
A
#
# COMPACT_ATOMS: atom_id res chain seq x y z
N MET A 1 42.45 34.98 -15.18
CA MET A 1 42.53 33.55 -14.84
C MET A 1 41.93 33.40 -13.46
N THR A 2 40.93 32.59 -13.19
CA THR A 2 39.99 31.78 -13.96
C THR A 2 38.86 31.57 -12.96
N THR A 3 37.64 31.75 -13.42
CA THR A 3 36.40 31.44 -12.71
C THR A 3 36.35 30.00 -12.28
N ASP A 4 35.84 29.72 -11.08
CA ASP A 4 34.92 28.59 -10.89
C ASP A 4 34.05 28.76 -9.63
N PRO A 5 32.75 29.00 -9.80
CA PRO A 5 31.73 28.76 -8.78
C PRO A 5 30.79 27.66 -9.28
N HIS A 6 31.03 26.40 -8.92
CA HIS A 6 30.10 25.31 -9.24
C HIS A 6 30.23 24.16 -8.25
N SER A 7 29.26 24.04 -7.32
CA SER A 7 28.79 22.74 -6.81
C SER A 7 27.66 22.86 -5.76
N ASP A 8 26.71 23.78 -5.94
CA ASP A 8 25.44 23.78 -5.15
C ASP A 8 24.24 23.28 -5.99
N GLU A 9 24.46 22.86 -7.24
CA GLU A 9 23.38 22.53 -8.17
C GLU A 9 22.89 21.08 -8.11
N ASP A 10 23.55 20.21 -7.32
CA ASP A 10 23.22 18.78 -7.29
C ASP A 10 22.10 18.41 -6.31
N THR A 11 21.60 19.36 -5.49
CA THR A 11 20.40 19.12 -4.65
C THR A 11 19.09 19.48 -5.38
N ARG A 12 19.17 19.92 -6.64
CA ARG A 12 18.01 20.21 -7.51
C ARG A 12 17.62 19.04 -8.43
N ALA A 13 18.24 17.87 -8.26
CA ALA A 13 17.80 16.67 -8.95
C ALA A 13 16.44 16.19 -8.40
N ALA A 14 15.38 16.60 -9.10
CA ALA A 14 14.03 16.02 -9.08
C ALA A 14 13.21 16.21 -7.79
N VAL A 15 12.91 17.47 -7.45
CA VAL A 15 11.52 17.79 -7.08
C VAL A 15 10.67 17.74 -8.35
N ALA A 16 10.45 16.53 -8.87
CA ALA A 16 9.42 16.29 -9.86
C ALA A 16 8.10 16.82 -9.25
N GLU A 17 7.45 17.75 -9.94
CA GLU A 17 6.09 18.18 -9.61
C GLU A 17 5.23 16.93 -9.45
N TYR A 18 4.82 16.64 -8.22
CA TYR A 18 3.99 15.47 -7.94
C TYR A 18 2.52 15.83 -8.20
N ASP A 19 2.16 15.97 -9.47
CA ASP A 19 0.77 15.88 -9.90
C ASP A 19 0.29 14.43 -9.59
N GLY A 20 -0.70 14.29 -8.71
CA GLY A 20 -1.25 12.98 -8.31
C GLY A 20 -0.84 12.41 -6.95
N LEU A 21 -0.41 13.25 -5.99
CA LEU A 21 -0.42 12.85 -4.57
C LEU A 21 -1.80 13.10 -3.96
N GLU A 22 -2.26 12.13 -3.18
CA GLU A 22 -3.52 12.19 -2.45
C GLU A 22 -3.25 12.19 -0.94
N GLU A 23 -4.15 12.74 -0.14
CA GLU A 23 -4.14 12.53 1.30
C GLU A 23 -4.58 11.10 1.60
N ILE A 24 -3.68 10.32 2.19
CA ILE A 24 -3.89 8.92 2.53
C ILE A 24 -4.06 8.82 4.05
N SER A 25 -5.14 8.19 4.48
CA SER A 25 -5.43 7.85 5.87
C SER A 25 -5.36 6.35 6.08
N LEU A 26 -4.43 5.89 6.92
CA LEU A 26 -4.20 4.47 7.23
C LEU A 26 -4.55 4.17 8.69
N LYS A 27 -5.39 3.15 8.89
CA LYS A 27 -5.57 2.53 10.21
C LYS A 27 -4.28 1.84 10.66
N ASP A 28 -4.02 1.87 11.97
CA ASP A 28 -2.84 1.35 12.64
C ASP A 28 -3.18 0.90 14.07
N GLY A 29 -2.54 -0.17 14.53
CA GLY A 29 -2.80 -0.84 15.80
C GLY A 29 -4.00 -1.81 15.78
N PRO A 30 -4.26 -2.46 16.93
CA PRO A 30 -5.37 -3.40 17.07
C PRO A 30 -6.71 -2.76 16.71
N GLY A 31 -7.54 -3.42 15.90
CA GLY A 31 -8.82 -2.90 15.42
C GLY A 31 -8.75 -1.57 14.65
N GLY A 32 -7.56 -1.08 14.32
CA GLY A 32 -7.36 0.23 13.71
C GLY A 32 -7.63 1.41 14.64
N LEU A 33 -7.39 1.26 15.95
CA LEU A 33 -7.61 2.30 16.97
C LEU A 33 -6.87 3.62 16.70
N ARG A 34 -5.82 3.60 15.88
CA ARG A 34 -5.08 4.80 15.46
C ARG A 34 -5.20 5.01 13.97
N VAL A 35 -5.18 6.27 13.55
CA VAL A 35 -5.10 6.66 12.13
C VAL A 35 -3.84 7.47 11.90
N LYS A 36 -3.01 7.03 10.95
CA LYS A 36 -1.85 7.75 10.44
C LYS A 36 -2.21 8.39 9.10
N ARG A 37 -1.89 9.67 8.92
CA ARG A 37 -2.17 10.43 7.70
C ARG A 37 -0.89 10.93 7.05
N PHE A 38 -0.84 10.88 5.72
CA PHE A 38 0.26 11.44 4.94
C PHE A 38 -0.19 11.73 3.49
N ALA A 39 0.50 12.65 2.83
CA ALA A 39 0.36 12.82 1.38
C ALA A 39 1.24 11.82 0.64
N GLY A 40 0.66 11.06 -0.28
CA GLY A 40 1.35 9.98 -0.97
C GLY A 40 0.59 9.44 -2.17
N ARG A 41 1.10 8.32 -2.70
CA ARG A 41 0.53 7.62 -3.83
C ARG A 41 0.53 6.12 -3.57
N TYR A 42 -0.59 5.45 -3.86
CA TYR A 42 -0.67 3.99 -3.82
C TYR A 42 0.17 3.36 -4.96
N LEU A 43 0.96 2.33 -4.64
CA LEU A 43 1.79 1.63 -5.60
C LEU A 43 1.20 0.26 -5.95
N ALA A 44 1.01 -0.59 -4.95
CA ALA A 44 0.54 -1.96 -5.14
C ALA A 44 -0.01 -2.56 -3.84
N GLU A 45 -0.76 -3.65 -3.97
CA GLU A 45 -1.20 -4.48 -2.85
C GLU A 45 -1.05 -5.97 -3.16
N ALA A 46 -0.85 -6.76 -2.12
CA ALA A 46 -0.99 -8.21 -2.16
C ALA A 46 -2.04 -8.65 -1.14
N ARG A 47 -2.75 -9.72 -1.49
CA ARG A 47 -3.74 -10.36 -0.63
C ARG A 47 -3.33 -11.81 -0.49
N GLU A 48 -3.18 -12.25 0.75
CA GLU A 48 -2.88 -13.63 1.09
C GLU A 48 -4.07 -14.20 1.85
N VAL A 49 -4.49 -15.39 1.45
CA VAL A 49 -5.61 -16.11 2.06
C VAL A 49 -5.04 -17.35 2.70
N ALA A 50 -5.24 -17.47 4.01
CA ALA A 50 -4.86 -18.63 4.78
C ALA A 50 -6.10 -19.39 5.27
N LYS A 51 -5.88 -20.59 5.82
CA LYS A 51 -6.95 -21.37 6.45
C LYS A 51 -7.51 -20.69 7.69
N THR A 52 -6.74 -19.82 8.35
CA THR A 52 -7.09 -19.16 9.61
C THR A 52 -7.63 -17.74 9.41
N GLY A 53 -7.32 -17.10 8.28
CA GLY A 53 -7.74 -15.74 8.00
C GLY A 53 -7.25 -15.23 6.66
N PHE A 54 -7.15 -13.91 6.54
CA PHE A 54 -6.54 -13.25 5.40
C PHE A 54 -5.60 -12.13 5.84
N GLU A 55 -4.60 -11.85 5.01
CA GLU A 55 -3.72 -10.70 5.16
C GLU A 55 -3.80 -9.84 3.89
N VAL A 56 -3.85 -8.53 4.07
CA VAL A 56 -3.71 -7.57 2.98
C VAL A 56 -2.56 -6.61 3.26
N THR A 57 -1.54 -6.65 2.42
CA THR A 57 -0.39 -5.74 2.45
C THR A 57 -0.55 -4.69 1.36
N ARG A 58 -0.52 -3.41 1.72
CA ARG A 58 -0.54 -2.27 0.78
C ARG A 58 0.75 -1.49 0.89
N VAL A 59 1.26 -1.05 -0.24
CA VAL A 59 2.47 -0.22 -0.31
C VAL A 59 2.15 1.09 -1.02
N TYR A 60 2.62 2.17 -0.41
CA TYR A 60 2.47 3.54 -0.87
C TYR A 60 3.84 4.22 -0.96
N ARG A 61 3.96 5.23 -1.82
CA ARG A 61 5.08 6.16 -1.84
C ARG A 61 4.64 7.47 -1.19
N SER A 62 5.36 7.93 -0.17
CA SER A 62 5.11 9.23 0.44
C SER A 62 5.64 10.37 -0.43
N ARG A 63 5.21 11.60 -0.15
CA ARG A 63 5.78 12.83 -0.75
C ARG A 63 7.31 12.93 -0.58
N LYS A 64 7.87 12.36 0.48
CA LYS A 64 9.33 12.36 0.77
C LYS A 64 10.07 11.19 0.08
N GLY A 65 9.42 10.46 -0.81
CA GLY A 65 10.02 9.31 -1.50
C GLY A 65 10.06 8.01 -0.69
N LYS A 66 9.87 8.06 0.64
CA LYS A 66 9.80 6.87 1.53
C LYS A 66 8.62 5.96 1.19
N PHE A 67 8.77 4.67 1.46
CA PHE A 67 7.70 3.67 1.29
C PHE A 67 6.93 3.48 2.59
N VAL A 68 5.61 3.44 2.49
CA VAL A 68 4.71 3.17 3.62
C VAL A 68 4.01 1.84 3.36
N ILE A 69 4.16 0.90 4.29
CA ILE A 69 3.58 -0.44 4.23
C ILE A 69 2.46 -0.50 5.25
N GLN A 70 1.23 -0.79 4.81
CA GLN A 70 0.14 -1.14 5.70
C GLN A 70 -0.13 -2.64 5.59
N ARG A 71 -0.09 -3.36 6.71
CA ARG A 71 -0.62 -4.73 6.78
C ARG A 71 -1.94 -4.70 7.53
N GLN A 72 -2.90 -5.44 7.02
CA GLN A 72 -4.14 -5.74 7.71
C GLN A 72 -4.26 -7.24 7.84
N GLN A 73 -4.45 -7.73 9.05
CA GLN A 73 -4.64 -9.14 9.36
C GLN A 73 -6.02 -9.33 9.97
N SER A 74 -6.73 -10.39 9.58
CA SER A 74 -8.04 -10.71 10.14
C SER A 74 -8.23 -12.21 10.19
N ASP A 75 -8.66 -12.72 11.33
CA ASP A 75 -9.01 -14.12 11.50
C ASP A 75 -10.45 -14.40 11.03
N TRP A 76 -10.68 -15.60 10.50
CA TRP A 76 -12.03 -16.02 10.11
C TRP A 76 -12.99 -16.04 11.30
N SER A 77 -12.49 -16.30 12.51
CA SER A 77 -13.29 -16.27 13.74
C SER A 77 -13.87 -14.88 14.00
N ASP A 78 -13.07 -13.82 13.81
CA ASP A 78 -13.50 -12.43 14.03
C ASP A 78 -14.57 -11.99 13.03
N LEU A 79 -14.58 -12.60 11.85
CA LEU A 79 -15.64 -12.42 10.85
C LEU A 79 -16.86 -13.29 11.16
N SER A 80 -16.68 -14.49 11.71
CA SER A 80 -17.77 -15.41 12.04
C SER A 80 -18.66 -14.89 13.18
N THR A 81 -18.11 -14.12 14.12
CA THR A 81 -18.90 -13.40 15.14
C THR A 81 -19.76 -12.28 14.57
N MET A 82 -19.48 -11.81 13.34
CA MET A 82 -20.35 -10.92 12.57
C MET A 82 -21.30 -11.69 11.62
N ALA A 83 -21.10 -13.01 11.46
CA ALA A 83 -21.79 -13.87 10.52
C ALA A 83 -22.65 -14.93 11.24
N THR A 84 -23.80 -14.52 11.74
CA THR A 84 -24.96 -15.40 12.00
C THR A 84 -25.57 -15.98 10.70
N LEU A 85 -24.79 -16.10 9.61
CA LEU A 85 -25.21 -16.58 8.28
C LEU A 85 -24.15 -17.51 7.67
N ALA A 86 -23.65 -18.47 8.45
CA ALA A 86 -22.66 -19.47 8.00
C ALA A 86 -23.11 -20.39 6.83
N ALA A 87 -24.29 -20.18 6.24
CA ALA A 87 -24.82 -20.99 5.13
C ALA A 87 -24.40 -20.50 3.73
N ASP A 88 -23.97 -19.24 3.57
CA ASP A 88 -23.78 -18.62 2.24
C ASP A 88 -22.32 -18.27 1.87
N TRP A 89 -21.35 -18.83 2.60
CA TRP A 89 -19.92 -18.55 2.43
C TRP A 89 -19.37 -18.75 1.00
N LYS A 90 -19.90 -19.73 0.25
CA LYS A 90 -19.49 -19.98 -1.15
C LYS A 90 -19.94 -18.87 -2.10
N ASN A 91 -21.10 -18.25 -1.84
CA ASN A 91 -21.62 -17.13 -2.62
C ASN A 91 -20.92 -15.83 -2.19
N GLU A 92 -20.67 -15.69 -0.90
CA GLU A 92 -19.94 -14.55 -0.33
C GLU A 92 -18.47 -14.54 -0.73
N TRP A 93 -17.86 -15.67 -1.12
CA TRP A 93 -16.48 -15.68 -1.68
C TRP A 93 -16.34 -14.94 -3.04
N LYS A 94 -17.45 -14.64 -3.71
CA LYS A 94 -17.43 -13.73 -4.87
C LYS A 94 -17.67 -12.28 -4.42
N ASN A 95 -18.57 -12.07 -3.46
CA ASN A 95 -18.91 -10.75 -2.95
C ASN A 95 -17.81 -10.11 -2.09
N TRP A 96 -17.11 -10.86 -1.23
CA TRP A 96 -15.99 -10.37 -0.41
C TRP A 96 -14.81 -9.87 -1.27
N ARG A 97 -14.56 -10.47 -2.47
CA ARG A 97 -13.53 -9.95 -3.39
C ARG A 97 -13.89 -8.56 -3.91
N GLY A 98 -15.17 -8.31 -4.18
CA GLY A 98 -15.72 -7.01 -4.54
C GLY A 98 -15.75 -6.04 -3.34
N LEU A 99 -16.12 -6.52 -2.15
CA LEU A 99 -16.14 -5.76 -0.90
C LEU A 99 -14.74 -5.32 -0.46
N LEU A 100 -13.71 -6.14 -0.69
CA LEU A 100 -12.31 -5.78 -0.49
C LEU A 100 -11.73 -4.95 -1.66
N GLY A 101 -12.44 -4.84 -2.78
CA GLY A 101 -12.07 -4.02 -3.94
C GLY A 101 -12.67 -2.60 -3.93
N GLY A 102 -13.56 -2.30 -2.99
CA GLY A 102 -14.25 -1.01 -2.86
C GLY A 102 -13.93 -0.32 -1.53
N ALA A 103 -13.92 1.02 -1.55
CA ALA A 103 -13.65 1.91 -0.42
C ALA A 103 -14.79 1.95 0.63
N GLY A 104 -15.25 0.78 1.11
CA GLY A 104 -16.25 0.66 2.17
C GLY A 104 -15.59 0.37 3.52
N ASP A 105 -16.02 1.07 4.56
CA ASP A 105 -15.41 1.15 5.89
C ASP A 105 -14.95 -0.20 6.49
N ARG A 106 -13.63 -0.40 6.52
CA ARG A 106 -12.95 -1.65 6.86
C ARG A 106 -12.64 -1.68 8.35
N ASN A 107 -13.60 -2.04 9.20
CA ASN A 107 -13.41 -2.12 10.67
C ASN A 107 -13.00 -3.50 11.18
N TRP A 108 -12.70 -4.44 10.28
CA TRP A 108 -12.29 -5.80 10.65
C TRP A 108 -10.77 -5.97 10.68
N GLY A 109 -10.28 -6.54 11.77
CA GLY A 109 -8.89 -6.96 11.93
C GLY A 109 -7.95 -5.93 12.51
N ASP A 110 -6.71 -6.37 12.66
CA ASP A 110 -5.60 -5.58 13.18
C ASP A 110 -4.79 -4.97 12.04
N PHE A 111 -4.30 -3.76 12.29
CA PHE A 111 -3.56 -3.00 11.31
C PHE A 111 -2.17 -2.68 11.82
N THR A 112 -1.17 -2.74 10.95
CA THR A 112 0.18 -2.23 11.26
C THR A 112 0.67 -1.36 10.11
N VAL A 113 1.30 -0.24 10.46
CA VAL A 113 1.92 0.68 9.51
C VAL A 113 3.41 0.80 9.80
N GLU A 114 4.20 0.38 8.81
CA GLU A 114 5.66 0.43 8.79
C GLU A 114 6.13 1.40 7.69
N ILE A 115 7.24 2.10 7.93
CA ILE A 115 7.82 3.04 6.95
C ILE A 115 9.26 2.62 6.71
N VAL A 116 9.63 2.45 5.45
CA VAL A 116 10.99 2.11 5.03
C VAL A 116 11.51 3.12 4.01
N ASP A 117 12.82 3.29 3.94
CA ASP A 117 13.43 4.43 3.26
C ASP A 117 13.77 4.12 1.80
N SER A 118 14.06 2.87 1.48
CA SER A 118 14.51 2.45 0.15
C SER A 118 13.80 1.19 -0.36
N LEU A 119 14.00 0.87 -1.65
CA LEU A 119 13.58 -0.40 -2.23
C LEU A 119 14.33 -1.58 -1.59
N ASP A 120 15.60 -1.39 -1.20
CA ASP A 120 16.40 -2.43 -0.55
C ASP A 120 15.83 -2.79 0.83
N ASP A 121 15.35 -1.81 1.59
CA ASP A 121 14.66 -2.01 2.88
C ASP A 121 13.25 -2.60 2.68
N LEU A 122 12.58 -2.27 1.56
CA LEU A 122 11.26 -2.80 1.23
C LEU A 122 11.31 -4.29 0.87
N ARG A 123 12.36 -4.73 0.18
CA ARG A 123 12.50 -6.13 -0.30
C ARG A 123 12.31 -7.18 0.81
N PRO A 124 12.97 -7.10 1.98
CA PRO A 124 12.75 -8.06 3.06
C PRO A 124 11.42 -7.86 3.79
N ALA A 125 10.80 -6.69 3.69
CA ALA A 125 9.57 -6.36 4.42
C ALA A 125 8.29 -6.90 3.76
N VAL A 126 8.29 -7.22 2.47
CA VAL A 126 7.09 -7.65 1.73
C VAL A 126 7.30 -8.93 0.94
N ALA A 127 6.20 -9.61 0.59
CA ALA A 127 6.26 -10.80 -0.25
C ALA A 127 6.97 -10.51 -1.60
N PRO A 128 7.80 -11.44 -2.13
CA PRO A 128 8.56 -11.21 -3.36
C PRO A 128 7.72 -10.84 -4.58
N LYS A 129 6.48 -11.31 -4.65
CA LYS A 129 5.54 -10.93 -5.72
C LYS A 129 5.07 -9.48 -5.59
N LEU A 130 4.85 -9.00 -4.36
CA LEU A 130 4.48 -7.61 -4.12
C LEU A 130 5.66 -6.67 -4.42
N TYR A 131 6.86 -7.03 -3.96
CA TYR A 131 8.08 -6.26 -4.24
C TYR A 131 8.25 -5.97 -5.74
N ARG A 132 8.17 -7.01 -6.59
CA ARG A 132 8.27 -6.86 -8.05
C ARG A 132 7.25 -5.90 -8.64
N ARG A 133 6.02 -5.89 -8.12
CA ARG A 133 4.97 -4.97 -8.56
C ARG A 133 5.23 -3.54 -8.10
N VAL A 134 5.80 -3.35 -6.92
CA VAL A 134 6.20 -2.04 -6.43
C VAL A 134 7.32 -1.46 -7.29
N VAL A 135 8.36 -2.26 -7.59
CA VAL A 135 9.46 -1.86 -8.48
C VAL A 135 8.92 -1.43 -9.85
N ALA A 136 8.09 -2.25 -10.48
CA ALA A 136 7.46 -1.89 -11.75
C ALA A 136 6.65 -0.59 -11.67
N ALA A 137 5.88 -0.38 -10.59
CA ALA A 137 5.09 0.84 -10.39
C ALA A 137 5.94 2.10 -10.13
N VAL A 138 7.19 1.95 -9.69
CA VAL A 138 8.14 3.05 -9.46
C VAL A 138 8.92 3.37 -10.73
N GLU A 139 9.36 2.35 -11.47
CA GLU A 139 10.23 2.48 -12.64
C GLU A 139 9.47 2.77 -13.93
N GLN A 140 8.21 2.35 -14.04
CA GLN A 140 7.44 2.46 -15.28
C GLN A 140 6.37 3.57 -15.20
N PRO A 141 6.21 4.37 -16.27
CA PRO A 141 5.04 5.23 -16.43
C PRO A 141 3.76 4.40 -16.30
N ARG A 142 2.73 4.95 -15.63
CA ARG A 142 1.46 4.22 -15.40
C ARG A 142 0.65 4.00 -16.69
N ALA A 143 0.85 4.88 -17.66
CA ALA A 143 0.24 4.82 -18.96
C ALA A 143 1.36 5.04 -19.98
N GLU A 144 1.37 4.19 -21.00
CA GLU A 144 2.17 4.37 -22.20
C GLU A 144 1.16 4.62 -23.32
N ASP A 145 1.26 5.79 -23.95
CA ASP A 145 0.44 6.11 -25.11
C ASP A 145 1.01 5.34 -26.31
N LEU A 146 0.27 4.33 -26.75
CA LEU A 146 0.65 3.50 -27.89
C LEU A 146 0.14 4.16 -29.17
N ASP A 147 1.01 4.33 -30.15
CA ASP A 147 0.67 4.85 -31.49
C ASP A 147 0.16 3.71 -32.39
N ILE A 148 -1.02 3.18 -32.07
CA ILE A 148 -1.70 2.08 -32.79
C ILE A 148 -3.15 2.41 -33.15
#